data_AF-A0A7V5UKH6-F1
#
_entry.id   AF-A0A7V5UKH6-F1
#
_cell.length_a   1.000
_cell.length_b   1.000
_cell.length_c   1.000
_cell.angle_alpha   90.00
_cell.angle_beta   90.00
_cell.angle_gamma   90.00
#
_symmetry.space_group_name_H-M   'P 1'
#
loop_
_entity.id
_entity.type
_entity.pdbx_description
1 polymer ?
#
loop_
_entity_poly.entity_id
_entity_poly.type
_entity_poly.pdbx_seq_one_letter_code
_entity_poly.pdbx_strand_id
1 'polypeptide(L)'
;MGVRSPTGATTRTDTLRWPDRASPVTDQQSLQGDIRRVSYYNEETGFCVLQVHVAGWRDPVTLVGRTTAVQAGEQFQAKGRWIVDARYGRQFRADELQTFAPTTAEGMQRYLASGAIRGIGPKLAERMVALYGDKLLDILNQHPDLLLHVRGIGPKKLADIKEAWEQTRHVRRIMLFLYEHGVSTARAFRIYRRYGDQAIEKIRENPYRLADDIWGIGFKTADQLAQRLGIDPHSTQRAEAATLHVLQQAAHNGHCALPRPILIQQVEQLTEIPESVIETALEGLLEQQRLIQDRLDDEVALWLPRLHRAEWTIAHEIHRLQHTPQHPLTGIRVERALPWVQERLGIALAAQQIEAVRQAVTQKVLVVTGGPGVGKTTIVRSIVEIFSAKGKSCVLAAPTGRAAKRLEETTGRPAKTIHRLLEFSPQDGGFRRGPDHPLQGDLFVLDETSMLDVSLAASFLRAVPAHACLVLVGDVDQLPSVGPGSVLADLIGSQAVPVV
;
A
#
# COMPACT_ATOMS: atom_id res chain seq x y z
N MET A 1 69.83 -48.88 -6.05
CA MET A 1 68.35 -48.88 -5.92
C MET A 1 68.01 -48.53 -4.49
N GLY A 2 67.22 -47.47 -4.27
CA GLY A 2 66.84 -47.05 -2.93
C GLY A 2 65.78 -45.97 -3.03
N VAL A 3 64.53 -46.40 -3.18
CA VAL A 3 63.35 -45.55 -3.13
C VAL A 3 63.24 -44.96 -1.71
N ARG A 4 63.21 -43.64 -1.59
CA ARG A 4 62.81 -42.92 -0.37
C ARG A 4 61.74 -41.90 -0.71
N SER A 5 60.57 -42.09 -0.11
CA SER A 5 59.45 -41.16 -0.01
C SER A 5 59.86 -39.87 0.70
N PRO A 6 59.39 -38.68 0.28
CA PRO A 6 59.57 -37.46 1.06
C PRO A 6 58.41 -37.28 2.05
N THR A 7 58.82 -37.05 3.28
CA THR A 7 58.09 -36.66 4.48
C THR A 7 57.49 -35.26 4.39
N GLY A 8 56.26 -35.11 4.90
CA GLY A 8 55.75 -33.96 5.67
C GLY A 8 55.96 -32.55 5.12
N ALA A 9 55.01 -32.06 4.32
CA ALA A 9 54.86 -30.64 4.04
C ALA A 9 54.11 -29.94 5.19
N THR A 10 54.79 -29.00 5.83
CA THR A 10 54.28 -28.06 6.83
C THR A 10 53.36 -27.05 6.14
N THR A 11 52.05 -27.14 6.32
CA THR A 11 51.10 -26.12 5.84
C THR A 11 51.13 -24.91 6.77
N ARG A 12 51.75 -23.83 6.29
CA ARG A 12 51.59 -22.48 6.84
C ARG A 12 50.11 -22.08 6.81
N THR A 13 49.57 -21.67 7.94
CA THR A 13 48.27 -20.99 8.05
C THR A 13 48.38 -19.59 7.44
N ASP A 14 48.02 -19.46 6.16
CA ASP A 14 47.84 -18.17 5.52
C ASP A 14 46.69 -17.41 6.20
N THR A 15 47.04 -16.27 6.78
CA THR A 15 46.07 -15.28 7.28
C THR A 15 45.57 -14.49 6.07
N LEU A 16 44.27 -14.60 5.76
CA LEU A 16 43.63 -13.81 4.70
C LEU A 16 43.85 -12.30 4.97
N ARG A 17 44.64 -11.64 4.12
CA ARG A 17 44.77 -10.19 4.10
C ARG A 17 43.65 -9.57 3.27
N TRP A 18 43.27 -8.35 3.64
CA TRP A 18 42.34 -7.50 2.90
C TRP A 18 42.66 -7.46 1.40
N PRO A 19 41.67 -7.60 0.49
CA PRO A 19 41.90 -7.34 -0.93
C PRO A 19 42.22 -5.85 -1.15
N ASP A 20 43.25 -5.60 -1.97
CA ASP A 20 43.84 -4.28 -2.24
C ASP A 20 42.83 -3.22 -2.71
N ARG A 21 43.17 -1.95 -2.44
CA ARG A 21 42.34 -0.73 -2.62
C ARG A 21 41.91 -0.39 -4.06
N ALA A 22 42.14 -1.25 -5.04
CA ALA A 22 41.86 -0.95 -6.45
C ALA A 22 41.32 -2.17 -7.20
N SER A 23 40.11 -2.62 -6.86
CA SER A 23 39.29 -3.45 -7.76
C SER A 23 37.83 -3.04 -7.64
N PRO A 24 37.12 -2.81 -8.77
CA PRO A 24 35.68 -2.55 -8.74
C PRO A 24 34.97 -3.78 -8.15
N VAL A 25 34.16 -3.55 -7.12
CA VAL A 25 33.40 -4.60 -6.44
C VAL A 25 32.20 -4.96 -7.31
N THR A 26 32.24 -6.11 -7.98
CA THR A 26 31.14 -6.57 -8.84
C THR A 26 30.71 -8.03 -8.64
N ASP A 27 31.33 -8.78 -7.73
CA ASP A 27 30.89 -10.15 -7.44
C ASP A 27 30.11 -10.23 -6.12
N GLN A 28 28.99 -10.94 -6.16
CA GLN A 28 28.18 -11.31 -5.00
C GLN A 28 29.00 -12.26 -4.13
N GLN A 29 29.37 -11.81 -2.92
CA GLN A 29 30.15 -12.57 -1.95
C GLN A 29 29.26 -13.05 -0.81
N SER A 30 29.65 -14.16 -0.18
CA SER A 30 29.03 -14.65 1.05
C SER A 30 29.93 -14.36 2.26
N LEU A 31 29.33 -13.87 3.34
CA LEU A 31 29.98 -13.70 4.64
C LEU A 31 29.20 -14.49 5.70
N GLN A 32 29.93 -15.09 6.63
CA GLN A 32 29.36 -15.78 7.78
C GLN A 32 30.19 -15.47 9.03
N GLY A 33 29.53 -15.36 10.18
CA GLY A 33 30.19 -15.17 11.46
C GLY A 33 29.22 -14.80 12.57
N ASP A 34 29.69 -14.04 13.56
CA ASP A 34 28.92 -13.68 14.75
C ASP A 34 28.67 -12.17 14.83
N ILE A 35 27.47 -11.78 15.23
CA ILE A 35 27.10 -10.38 15.42
C ILE A 35 27.68 -9.91 16.76
N ARG A 36 28.68 -9.03 16.70
CA ARG A 36 29.30 -8.44 17.91
C ARG A 36 28.40 -7.40 18.54
N ARG A 37 27.83 -6.52 17.72
CA ARG A 37 27.00 -5.40 18.18
C ARG A 37 26.03 -4.96 17.11
N VAL A 38 24.79 -4.69 17.50
CA VAL A 38 23.81 -3.98 16.69
C VAL A 38 24.06 -2.48 16.88
N SER A 39 24.55 -1.79 15.85
CA SER A 39 24.83 -0.35 15.94
C SER A 39 23.59 0.49 15.67
N TYR A 40 22.67 -0.03 14.84
CA TYR A 40 21.36 0.57 14.62
C TYR A 40 20.39 -0.53 14.17
N TYR A 41 19.15 -0.48 14.65
CA TYR A 41 18.07 -1.32 14.18
C TYR A 41 16.76 -0.53 14.17
N ASN A 42 16.04 -0.59 13.07
CA ASN A 42 14.71 -0.01 12.95
C ASN A 42 13.69 -1.16 12.87
N GLU A 43 12.87 -1.28 13.91
CA GLU A 43 11.89 -2.36 14.07
C GLU A 43 10.79 -2.32 13.00
N GLU A 44 10.43 -1.14 12.48
CA GLU A 44 9.35 -0.98 11.49
C GLU A 44 9.78 -1.39 10.06
N THR A 45 11.06 -1.18 9.74
CA THR A 45 11.59 -1.38 8.37
C THR A 45 12.54 -2.57 8.26
N GLY A 46 12.95 -3.13 9.40
CA GLY A 46 13.95 -4.19 9.51
C GLY A 46 15.36 -3.74 9.14
N PHE A 47 15.59 -2.44 8.91
CA PHE A 47 16.91 -1.93 8.54
C PHE A 47 17.88 -2.05 9.71
N CYS A 48 19.05 -2.63 9.46
CA CYS A 48 20.06 -2.85 10.48
C CYS A 48 21.46 -2.45 10.01
N VAL A 49 22.25 -1.95 10.97
CA VAL A 49 23.68 -1.72 10.84
C VAL A 49 24.38 -2.51 11.93
N LEU A 50 25.13 -3.53 11.54
CA LEU A 50 25.72 -4.52 12.42
C LEU A 50 27.24 -4.40 12.40
N GLN A 51 27.86 -4.58 13.55
CA GLN A 51 29.28 -4.89 13.68
C GLN A 51 29.39 -6.39 13.82
N VAL A 52 30.04 -7.04 12.87
CA VAL A 52 30.13 -8.49 12.79
C VAL A 52 31.57 -8.97 12.81
N HIS A 53 31.80 -10.13 13.42
CA HIS A 53 33.08 -10.82 13.39
C HIS A 53 33.01 -11.94 12.37
N VAL A 54 33.91 -11.96 11.39
CA VAL A 54 33.99 -12.98 10.34
C VAL A 54 35.23 -13.83 10.58
N ALA A 55 35.10 -15.15 10.47
CA ALA A 55 36.23 -16.06 10.64
C ALA A 55 37.37 -15.71 9.65
N GLY A 56 38.59 -15.56 10.17
CA GLY A 56 39.76 -15.16 9.39
C GLY A 56 40.05 -13.66 9.34
N TRP A 57 39.15 -12.82 9.87
CA TRP A 57 39.33 -11.35 9.94
C TRP A 57 39.59 -10.92 11.38
N ARG A 58 40.62 -10.10 11.62
CA ARG A 58 40.96 -9.61 12.97
C ARG A 58 40.04 -8.48 13.44
N ASP A 59 39.65 -7.60 12.52
CA ASP A 59 38.83 -6.43 12.84
C ASP A 59 37.35 -6.66 12.53
N PRO A 60 36.42 -6.08 13.31
CA PRO A 60 35.00 -6.19 13.04
C PRO A 60 34.62 -5.52 11.72
N VAL A 61 33.73 -6.17 10.97
CA VAL A 61 33.20 -5.71 9.70
C VAL A 61 31.87 -4.99 9.93
N THR A 62 31.66 -3.86 9.27
CA THR A 62 30.36 -3.20 9.25
C THR A 62 29.47 -3.85 8.19
N LEU A 63 28.41 -4.52 8.61
CA LEU A 63 27.40 -5.12 7.75
C LEU A 63 26.13 -4.27 7.77
N VAL A 64 25.62 -3.90 6.60
CA VAL A 64 24.36 -3.19 6.44
C VAL A 64 23.40 -4.08 5.69
N GLY A 65 22.22 -4.30 6.25
CA GLY A 65 21.24 -5.20 5.65
C GLY A 65 19.85 -4.99 6.24
N ARG A 66 18.95 -5.93 5.92
CA ARG A 66 17.62 -5.94 6.49
C ARG A 66 17.35 -7.30 7.11
N THR A 67 16.90 -7.32 8.36
CA THR A 67 16.52 -8.52 9.11
C THR A 67 15.36 -8.18 10.05
N THR A 68 14.56 -9.17 10.38
CA THR A 68 13.30 -9.04 11.15
C THR A 68 13.50 -8.95 12.65
N ALA A 69 14.61 -9.45 13.13
CA ALA A 69 15.12 -9.21 14.47
C ALA A 69 16.63 -9.39 14.38
N VAL A 70 17.36 -8.62 15.19
CA VAL A 70 18.80 -8.79 15.28
C VAL A 70 19.27 -8.45 16.66
N GLN A 71 20.07 -9.33 17.21
CA GLN A 71 20.63 -9.17 18.54
C GLN A 71 22.11 -9.51 18.54
N ALA A 72 22.85 -8.86 19.45
CA ALA A 72 24.24 -9.18 19.64
C ALA A 72 24.39 -10.62 20.13
N GLY A 73 25.31 -11.38 19.56
CA GLY A 73 25.53 -12.80 19.86
C GLY A 73 24.93 -13.77 18.86
N GLU A 74 24.00 -13.34 18.00
CA GLU A 74 23.49 -14.19 16.92
C GLU A 74 24.57 -14.49 15.87
N GLN A 75 24.51 -15.68 15.28
CA GLN A 75 25.28 -15.96 14.07
C GLN A 75 24.58 -15.34 12.87
N PHE A 76 25.32 -14.98 11.83
CA PHE A 76 24.74 -14.47 10.60
C PHE A 76 25.32 -15.16 9.38
N GLN A 77 24.51 -15.26 8.34
CA GLN A 77 24.96 -15.54 6.98
C GLN A 77 24.40 -14.46 6.07
N ALA A 78 25.26 -13.86 5.27
CA ALA A 78 24.89 -12.76 4.39
C ALA A 78 25.45 -12.97 2.98
N LYS A 79 24.67 -12.61 1.98
CA LYS A 79 25.12 -12.51 0.58
C LYS A 79 24.95 -11.07 0.11
N GLY A 80 25.96 -10.54 -0.56
CA GLY A 80 25.91 -9.18 -1.05
C GLY A 80 27.26 -8.68 -1.53
N ARG A 81 27.48 -7.37 -1.41
CA ARG A 81 28.62 -6.68 -2.03
C ARG A 81 29.26 -5.68 -1.08
N TRP A 82 30.57 -5.51 -1.21
CA TRP A 82 31.30 -4.44 -0.56
C TRP A 82 30.98 -3.09 -1.20
N ILE A 83 30.74 -2.11 -0.36
CA ILE A 83 30.54 -0.72 -0.75
C ILE A 83 31.46 0.16 0.08
N VAL A 84 31.78 1.35 -0.46
CA VAL A 84 32.45 2.40 0.30
C VAL A 84 31.48 3.56 0.41
N ASP A 85 30.99 3.81 1.61
CA ASP A 85 30.12 4.95 1.92
C ASP A 85 30.97 6.20 2.17
N ALA A 86 30.57 7.33 1.60
CA ALA A 86 31.31 8.58 1.67
C ALA A 86 31.44 9.16 3.09
N ARG A 87 30.55 8.80 4.02
CA ARG A 87 30.55 9.24 5.42
C ARG A 87 31.06 8.17 6.38
N TYR A 88 30.78 6.90 6.10
CA TYR A 88 30.97 5.81 7.07
C TYR A 88 32.03 4.77 6.65
N GLY A 89 32.68 4.97 5.50
CA GLY A 89 33.75 4.10 5.03
C GLY A 89 33.26 2.76 4.46
N ARG A 90 34.11 1.74 4.49
CA ARG A 90 33.83 0.45 3.84
C ARG A 90 32.81 -0.38 4.65
N GLN A 91 31.76 -0.83 3.97
CA GLN A 91 30.69 -1.62 4.54
C GLN A 91 30.36 -2.79 3.62
N PHE A 92 29.87 -3.88 4.18
CA PHE A 92 29.29 -4.97 3.42
C PHE A 92 27.77 -4.78 3.35
N ARG A 93 27.25 -4.49 2.16
CA ARG A 93 25.80 -4.36 1.94
C ARG A 93 25.24 -5.73 1.59
N ALA A 94 24.47 -6.30 2.50
CA ALA A 94 23.80 -7.58 2.34
C ALA A 94 22.48 -7.38 1.56
N ASP A 95 22.35 -8.07 0.43
CA ASP A 95 21.10 -8.20 -0.30
C ASP A 95 20.22 -9.29 0.36
N GLU A 96 20.86 -10.32 0.92
CA GLU A 96 20.25 -11.34 1.78
C GLU A 96 21.01 -11.39 3.11
N LEU A 97 20.29 -11.34 4.24
CA LEU A 97 20.85 -11.47 5.58
C LEU A 97 19.95 -12.40 6.40
N GLN A 98 20.55 -13.48 6.89
CA GLN A 98 19.93 -14.41 7.82
C GLN A 98 20.67 -14.36 9.15
N THR A 99 19.93 -14.35 10.25
CA THR A 99 20.50 -14.52 11.58
C THR A 99 20.02 -15.84 12.18
N PHE A 100 20.93 -16.53 12.83
CA PHE A 100 20.69 -17.81 13.48
C PHE A 100 20.88 -17.63 14.98
N ALA A 101 20.11 -18.39 15.75
CA ALA A 101 20.33 -18.45 17.18
C ALA A 101 21.78 -18.82 17.46
N PRO A 102 22.36 -18.27 18.52
CA PRO A 102 23.68 -18.69 18.92
C PRO A 102 23.66 -20.18 19.26
N THR A 103 24.55 -20.95 18.65
CA THR A 103 24.76 -22.36 19.02
C THR A 103 25.93 -22.52 19.97
N THR A 104 26.62 -21.41 20.26
CA THR A 104 27.79 -21.35 21.13
C THR A 104 27.43 -20.71 22.46
N ALA A 105 28.01 -21.21 23.56
CA ALA A 105 27.89 -20.62 24.88
C ALA A 105 28.17 -19.10 24.90
N GLU A 106 29.23 -18.63 24.22
CA GLU A 106 29.54 -17.19 24.12
C GLU A 106 28.43 -16.38 23.43
N GLY A 107 27.84 -16.94 22.38
CA GLY A 107 26.76 -16.30 21.65
C GLY A 107 25.47 -16.24 22.47
N MET A 108 25.13 -17.31 23.21
CA MET A 108 23.96 -17.31 24.10
C MET A 108 24.11 -16.30 25.23
N GLN A 109 25.32 -16.16 25.79
CA GLN A 109 25.58 -15.19 26.83
C GLN A 109 25.31 -13.76 26.33
N ARG A 110 25.78 -13.43 25.11
CA ARG A 110 25.59 -12.11 24.51
C ARG A 110 24.13 -11.83 24.14
N TYR A 111 23.44 -12.83 23.60
CA TYR A 111 22.01 -12.75 23.26
C TYR A 111 21.15 -12.48 24.50
N LEU A 112 21.36 -13.25 25.57
CA LEU A 112 20.64 -13.08 26.82
C LEU A 112 21.02 -11.77 27.53
N ALA A 113 22.26 -11.30 27.36
CA ALA A 113 22.74 -10.04 27.93
C ALA A 113 22.29 -8.80 27.15
N SER A 114 21.82 -8.94 25.89
CA SER A 114 21.44 -7.81 25.04
C SER A 114 20.07 -7.22 25.39
N GLY A 115 19.39 -7.72 26.43
CA GLY A 115 18.04 -7.31 26.82
C GLY A 115 16.93 -7.91 25.95
N ALA A 116 17.28 -8.94 25.16
CA ALA A 116 16.37 -9.72 24.31
C ALA A 116 15.15 -10.27 25.03
N ILE A 117 15.38 -10.72 26.27
CA ILE A 117 14.40 -11.34 27.13
C ILE A 117 14.28 -10.45 28.35
N ARG A 118 13.11 -9.84 28.53
CA ARG A 118 12.83 -8.98 29.67
C ARG A 118 13.06 -9.77 30.97
N GLY A 119 13.91 -9.24 31.84
CA GLY A 119 14.27 -9.89 33.10
C GLY A 119 15.63 -10.59 33.10
N ILE A 120 16.28 -10.77 31.94
CA ILE A 120 17.63 -11.31 31.86
C ILE A 120 18.63 -10.19 31.58
N GLY A 121 19.54 -9.97 32.54
CA GLY A 121 20.63 -9.00 32.41
C GLY A 121 21.99 -9.69 32.28
N PRO A 122 23.07 -8.94 31.99
CA PRO A 122 24.39 -9.50 31.65
C PRO A 122 24.94 -10.48 32.70
N LYS A 123 24.83 -10.14 33.99
CA LYS A 123 25.27 -11.00 35.12
C LYS A 123 24.41 -12.25 35.29
N LEU A 124 23.15 -12.21 34.85
CA LEU A 124 22.28 -13.38 34.93
C LEU A 124 22.52 -14.30 33.73
N ALA A 125 22.66 -13.74 32.54
CA ALA A 125 23.06 -14.44 31.32
C ALA A 125 24.38 -15.20 31.50
N GLU A 126 25.40 -14.55 32.07
CA GLU A 126 26.69 -15.18 32.40
C GLU A 126 26.53 -16.39 33.33
N ARG A 127 25.68 -16.29 34.35
CA ARG A 127 25.43 -17.40 35.28
C ARG A 127 24.64 -18.55 34.66
N MET A 128 23.68 -18.23 33.78
CA MET A 128 22.92 -19.24 33.04
C MET A 128 23.84 -20.03 32.11
N VAL A 129 24.72 -19.33 31.38
CA VAL A 129 25.69 -19.96 30.48
C VAL A 129 26.79 -20.69 31.24
N ALA A 130 27.27 -20.16 32.37
CA ALA A 130 28.25 -20.87 33.21
C ALA A 130 27.71 -22.19 33.77
N LEU A 131 26.40 -22.27 34.06
CA LEU A 131 25.78 -23.47 34.62
C LEU A 131 25.37 -24.49 33.54
N TYR A 132 24.88 -24.01 32.40
CA TYR A 132 24.25 -24.88 31.39
C TYR A 132 25.00 -24.96 30.06
N GLY A 133 25.97 -24.07 29.81
CA GLY A 133 26.78 -24.03 28.60
C GLY A 133 25.94 -24.08 27.33
N ASP A 134 26.31 -24.97 26.41
CA ASP A 134 25.64 -25.14 25.12
C ASP A 134 24.24 -25.78 25.25
N LYS A 135 23.91 -26.39 26.40
CA LYS A 135 22.57 -26.96 26.68
C LYS A 135 21.55 -25.93 27.13
N LEU A 136 21.95 -24.68 27.33
CA LEU A 136 21.06 -23.62 27.81
C LEU A 136 19.86 -23.40 26.89
N LEU A 137 20.07 -23.52 25.58
CA LEU A 137 19.01 -23.38 24.58
C LEU A 137 17.95 -24.49 24.73
N ASP A 138 18.37 -25.74 24.92
CA ASP A 138 17.46 -26.87 25.11
C ASP A 138 16.67 -26.73 26.40
N ILE A 139 17.32 -26.25 27.47
CA ILE A 139 16.67 -25.98 28.75
C ILE A 139 15.60 -24.89 28.62
N LEU A 140 15.90 -23.78 27.95
CA LEU A 140 14.92 -22.73 27.69
C LEU A 140 13.73 -23.24 26.85
N ASN A 141 13.95 -24.22 25.96
CA ASN A 141 12.94 -24.74 25.06
C ASN A 141 12.09 -25.89 25.61
N GLN A 142 12.65 -26.74 26.49
CA GLN A 142 12.03 -27.99 26.91
C GLN A 142 11.83 -28.08 28.43
N HIS A 143 12.73 -27.48 29.21
CA HIS A 143 12.74 -27.59 30.66
C HIS A 143 13.05 -26.25 31.36
N PRO A 144 12.30 -25.17 31.08
CA PRO A 144 12.61 -23.83 31.59
C PRO A 144 12.58 -23.77 33.13
N ASP A 145 11.86 -24.67 33.80
CA ASP A 145 11.83 -24.79 35.27
C ASP A 145 13.20 -25.05 35.90
N LEU A 146 14.13 -25.67 35.15
CA LEU A 146 15.50 -25.88 35.62
C LEU A 146 16.21 -24.56 35.91
N LEU A 147 15.81 -23.44 35.29
CA LEU A 147 16.37 -22.11 35.53
C LEU A 147 16.22 -21.63 36.98
N LEU A 148 15.35 -22.24 37.80
CA LEU A 148 15.28 -21.98 39.25
C LEU A 148 16.58 -22.31 39.99
N HIS A 149 17.41 -23.20 39.44
CA HIS A 149 18.72 -23.52 40.01
C HIS A 149 19.76 -22.41 39.76
N VAL A 150 19.47 -21.45 38.87
CA VAL A 150 20.32 -20.28 38.68
C VAL A 150 20.05 -19.29 39.80
N ARG A 151 21.07 -19.04 40.62
CA ARG A 151 21.00 -18.09 41.73
C ARG A 151 20.50 -16.71 41.24
N GLY A 152 19.33 -16.29 41.72
CA GLY A 152 18.71 -15.00 41.35
C GLY A 152 17.54 -15.11 40.36
N ILE A 153 17.13 -16.32 39.98
CA ILE A 153 15.85 -16.59 39.30
C ILE A 153 14.88 -17.18 40.32
N GLY A 154 13.90 -16.38 40.73
CA GLY A 154 12.77 -16.85 41.53
C GLY A 154 11.55 -17.18 40.66
N PRO A 155 10.48 -17.77 41.22
CA PRO A 155 9.31 -18.24 40.46
C PRO A 155 8.62 -17.13 39.65
N LYS A 156 8.50 -15.91 40.18
CA LYS A 156 7.95 -14.77 39.45
C LYS A 156 8.80 -14.41 38.21
N LYS A 157 10.12 -14.40 38.38
CA LYS A 157 11.07 -14.03 37.32
C LYS A 157 11.19 -15.12 36.26
N LEU A 158 11.03 -16.38 36.66
CA LEU A 158 10.91 -17.50 35.74
C LEU A 158 9.67 -17.34 34.83
N ALA A 159 8.52 -16.95 35.39
CA ALA A 159 7.31 -16.71 34.60
C ALA A 159 7.52 -15.61 33.55
N ASP A 160 8.12 -14.47 33.94
CA ASP A 160 8.46 -13.38 33.02
C ASP A 160 9.41 -13.85 31.89
N ILE A 161 10.40 -14.68 32.22
CA ILE A 161 11.35 -15.24 31.25
C ILE A 161 10.64 -16.21 30.29
N LYS A 162 9.75 -17.09 30.80
CA LYS A 162 8.98 -18.02 29.98
C LYS A 162 8.10 -17.29 28.97
N GLU A 163 7.38 -16.26 29.43
CA GLU A 163 6.51 -15.47 28.57
C GLU A 163 7.28 -14.74 27.46
N ALA A 164 8.37 -14.04 27.82
CA ALA A 164 9.19 -13.32 26.85
C ALA A 164 9.92 -14.27 25.86
N TRP A 165 10.31 -15.47 26.31
CA TRP A 165 10.92 -16.48 25.44
C TRP A 165 9.92 -17.07 24.45
N GLU A 166 8.70 -17.40 24.90
CA GLU A 166 7.67 -17.93 24.00
C GLU A 166 7.25 -16.91 22.94
N GLN A 167 7.04 -15.64 23.32
CA GLN A 167 6.76 -14.58 22.35
C GLN A 167 7.83 -14.48 21.27
N THR A 168 9.11 -14.59 21.65
CA THR A 168 10.24 -14.57 20.70
C THR A 168 10.28 -15.82 19.80
N ARG A 169 9.91 -16.99 20.35
CA ARG A 169 9.84 -18.27 19.61
C ARG A 169 8.74 -18.29 18.56
N HIS A 170 7.55 -17.76 18.88
CA HIS A 170 6.41 -17.70 17.97
C HIS A 170 6.72 -16.83 16.73
N VAL A 171 7.29 -15.63 16.95
CA VAL A 171 7.74 -14.75 15.86
C VAL A 171 8.73 -15.47 14.95
N ARG A 172 9.74 -16.12 15.53
CA ARG A 172 10.77 -16.82 14.76
C ARG A 172 10.21 -17.97 13.93
N ARG A 173 9.28 -18.76 14.47
CA ARG A 173 8.63 -19.86 13.74
C ARG A 173 7.85 -19.36 12.52
N ILE A 174 7.11 -18.26 12.66
CA ILE A 174 6.37 -17.63 11.55
C ILE A 174 7.34 -17.15 10.48
N MET A 175 8.43 -16.49 10.87
CA MET A 175 9.44 -15.99 9.93
C MET A 175 10.12 -17.13 9.16
N LEU A 176 10.50 -18.22 9.83
CA LEU A 176 11.10 -19.39 9.19
C LEU A 176 10.12 -20.05 8.21
N PHE A 177 8.87 -20.25 8.63
CA PHE A 177 7.83 -20.80 7.76
C PHE A 177 7.63 -19.94 6.50
N LEU A 178 7.52 -18.61 6.65
CA LEU A 178 7.35 -17.71 5.51
C LEU A 178 8.57 -17.72 4.58
N TYR A 179 9.78 -17.80 5.13
CA TYR A 179 11.02 -17.87 4.36
C TYR A 179 11.17 -19.19 3.59
N GLU A 180 10.88 -20.33 4.24
CA GLU A 180 10.86 -21.65 3.60
C GLU A 180 9.93 -21.67 2.37
N HIS A 181 8.85 -20.89 2.43
CA HIS A 181 7.92 -20.74 1.33
C HIS A 181 8.19 -19.51 0.46
N GLY A 182 9.41 -18.96 0.52
CA GLY A 182 9.95 -17.93 -0.38
C GLY A 182 9.34 -16.53 -0.24
N VAL A 183 8.82 -16.18 0.94
CA VAL A 183 8.35 -14.84 1.26
C VAL A 183 9.51 -14.00 1.80
N SER A 184 9.79 -12.85 1.15
CA SER A 184 10.85 -11.93 1.59
C SER A 184 10.63 -11.39 3.01
N THR A 185 11.71 -11.08 3.73
CA THR A 185 11.71 -10.51 5.09
C THR A 185 10.76 -9.32 5.28
N ALA A 186 10.73 -8.39 4.31
CA ALA A 186 9.87 -7.20 4.38
C ALA A 186 8.36 -7.52 4.25
N ARG A 187 8.01 -8.58 3.50
CA ARG A 187 6.62 -9.08 3.40
C ARG A 187 6.25 -9.85 4.66
N ALA A 188 7.15 -10.70 5.15
CA ALA A 188 6.92 -11.49 6.36
C ALA A 188 6.63 -10.62 7.60
N PHE A 189 7.33 -9.49 7.73
CA PHE A 189 7.06 -8.52 8.79
C PHE A 189 5.64 -7.94 8.73
N ARG A 190 5.15 -7.59 7.54
CA ARG A 190 3.78 -7.06 7.37
C ARG A 190 2.71 -8.11 7.69
N ILE A 191 2.95 -9.36 7.28
CA ILE A 191 2.09 -10.50 7.63
C ILE A 191 2.02 -10.67 9.15
N TYR A 192 3.17 -10.69 9.82
CA TYR A 192 3.22 -10.81 11.28
C TYR A 192 2.52 -9.63 11.97
N ARG A 193 2.75 -8.39 11.53
CA ARG A 193 2.08 -7.20 12.10
C ARG A 193 0.55 -7.28 12.00
N ARG A 194 0.01 -7.90 10.95
CA ARG A 194 -1.43 -8.00 10.71
C ARG A 194 -2.10 -9.18 11.41
N TYR A 195 -1.43 -10.34 11.45
CA TYR A 195 -2.01 -11.60 11.94
C TYR A 195 -1.43 -12.11 13.26
N GLY A 196 -0.30 -11.55 13.71
CA GLY A 196 0.39 -11.98 14.92
C GLY A 196 0.68 -13.47 14.90
N ASP A 197 0.39 -14.13 16.02
CA ASP A 197 0.71 -15.53 16.24
C ASP A 197 -0.13 -16.51 15.38
N GLN A 198 -1.26 -16.03 14.84
CA GLN A 198 -2.15 -16.82 13.97
C GLN A 198 -1.72 -16.83 12.50
N ALA A 199 -0.60 -16.19 12.15
CA ALA A 199 -0.18 -16.04 10.76
C ALA A 199 -0.08 -17.38 10.01
N ILE A 200 0.57 -18.40 10.60
CA ILE A 200 0.74 -19.70 9.94
C ILE A 200 -0.62 -20.40 9.73
N GLU A 201 -1.48 -20.39 10.74
CA GLU A 201 -2.80 -21.05 10.68
C GLU A 201 -3.66 -20.43 9.59
N LYS A 202 -3.78 -19.09 9.57
CA LYS A 202 -4.57 -18.36 8.56
C LYS A 202 -4.03 -18.57 7.14
N ILE A 203 -2.71 -18.63 6.98
CA ILE A 203 -2.08 -18.87 5.68
C ILE A 203 -2.30 -20.29 5.19
N ARG A 204 -2.27 -21.28 6.10
CA ARG A 204 -2.57 -22.68 5.76
C ARG A 204 -4.04 -22.89 5.42
N GLU A 205 -4.93 -22.18 6.09
CA GLU A 205 -6.39 -22.22 5.81
C GLU A 205 -6.70 -21.62 4.43
N ASN A 206 -6.16 -20.44 4.14
CA ASN A 206 -6.30 -19.78 2.84
C ASN A 206 -5.16 -18.76 2.62
N PRO A 207 -4.13 -19.08 1.81
CA PRO A 207 -3.00 -18.19 1.56
C PRO A 207 -3.37 -16.99 0.69
N TYR A 208 -4.47 -17.05 -0.07
CA TYR A 208 -4.93 -15.95 -0.90
C TYR A 208 -5.48 -14.77 -0.09
N ARG A 209 -5.83 -14.97 1.19
CA ARG A 209 -6.15 -13.87 2.13
C ARG A 209 -5.03 -12.83 2.22
N LEU A 210 -3.78 -13.24 1.99
CA LEU A 210 -2.64 -12.31 1.98
C LEU A 210 -2.77 -11.23 0.90
N ALA A 211 -3.39 -11.56 -0.24
CA ALA A 211 -3.59 -10.59 -1.32
C ALA A 211 -4.61 -9.50 -0.95
N ASP A 212 -5.53 -9.80 -0.03
CA ASP A 212 -6.56 -8.86 0.44
C ASP A 212 -6.06 -8.05 1.65
N ASP A 213 -5.45 -8.72 2.63
CA ASP A 213 -5.13 -8.14 3.94
C ASP A 213 -3.79 -7.41 4.00
N ILE A 214 -2.85 -7.73 3.10
CA ILE A 214 -1.46 -7.27 3.20
C ILE A 214 -1.08 -6.43 2.00
N TRP A 215 -1.02 -5.11 2.21
CA TRP A 215 -0.56 -4.18 1.19
C TRP A 215 0.82 -4.57 0.62
N GLY A 216 0.91 -4.66 -0.72
CA GLY A 216 2.12 -5.05 -1.43
C GLY A 216 2.34 -6.56 -1.57
N ILE A 217 1.39 -7.39 -1.14
CA ILE A 217 1.26 -8.79 -1.57
C ILE A 217 0.06 -8.84 -2.51
N GLY A 218 0.27 -9.27 -3.75
CA GLY A 218 -0.79 -9.47 -4.73
C GLY A 218 -1.01 -10.95 -5.03
N PHE A 219 -2.05 -11.25 -5.83
CA PHE A 219 -2.42 -12.60 -6.25
C PHE A 219 -1.23 -13.47 -6.65
N LYS A 220 -0.35 -13.00 -7.54
CA LYS A 220 0.82 -13.76 -8.00
C LYS A 220 1.75 -14.22 -6.87
N THR A 221 1.96 -13.39 -5.85
CA THR A 221 2.79 -13.77 -4.69
C THR A 221 2.06 -14.76 -3.79
N ALA A 222 0.75 -14.58 -3.59
CA ALA A 222 -0.07 -15.51 -2.84
C ALA A 222 -0.20 -16.88 -3.54
N ASP A 223 -0.32 -16.89 -4.88
CA ASP A 223 -0.41 -18.10 -5.71
C ASP A 223 0.90 -18.91 -5.66
N GLN A 224 2.06 -18.24 -5.73
CA GLN A 224 3.36 -18.90 -5.53
C GLN A 224 3.50 -19.53 -4.14
N LEU A 225 2.98 -18.86 -3.11
CA LEU A 225 2.95 -19.41 -1.75
C LEU A 225 2.00 -20.61 -1.66
N ALA A 226 0.80 -20.50 -2.23
CA ALA A 226 -0.20 -21.56 -2.26
C ALA A 226 0.32 -22.83 -2.94
N GLN A 227 1.02 -22.69 -4.07
CA GLN A 227 1.66 -23.80 -4.78
C GLN A 227 2.71 -24.50 -3.91
N ARG A 228 3.56 -23.74 -3.20
CA ARG A 228 4.56 -24.32 -2.27
C ARG A 228 3.93 -25.01 -1.07
N LEU A 229 2.75 -24.57 -0.64
CA LEU A 229 1.96 -25.19 0.42
C LEU A 229 1.21 -26.45 -0.06
N GLY A 230 1.24 -26.75 -1.36
CA GLY A 230 0.57 -27.92 -1.93
C GLY A 230 -0.94 -27.74 -2.10
N ILE A 231 -1.43 -26.50 -2.24
CA ILE A 231 -2.83 -26.25 -2.57
C ILE A 231 -3.11 -26.72 -3.99
N ASP A 232 -4.24 -27.40 -4.17
CA ASP A 232 -4.71 -27.85 -5.48
C ASP A 232 -4.78 -26.68 -6.48
N PRO A 233 -4.09 -26.77 -7.64
CA PRO A 233 -4.16 -25.79 -8.71
C PRO A 233 -5.58 -25.54 -9.25
N HIS A 234 -6.51 -26.47 -9.05
CA HIS A 234 -7.91 -26.32 -9.45
C HIS A 234 -8.86 -26.14 -8.26
N SER A 235 -8.34 -25.71 -7.10
CA SER A 235 -9.18 -25.39 -5.95
C SER A 235 -10.08 -24.18 -6.18
N THR A 236 -11.30 -24.24 -5.64
CA THR A 236 -12.25 -23.12 -5.62
C THR A 236 -11.65 -21.88 -4.97
N GLN A 237 -10.85 -22.02 -3.90
CA GLN A 237 -10.19 -20.88 -3.24
C GLN A 237 -9.23 -20.13 -4.18
N ARG A 238 -8.50 -20.85 -5.06
CA ARG A 238 -7.64 -20.24 -6.08
C ARG A 238 -8.47 -19.55 -7.15
N ALA A 239 -9.57 -20.17 -7.58
CA ALA A 239 -10.49 -19.58 -8.55
C ALA A 239 -11.12 -18.28 -8.00
N GLU A 240 -11.58 -18.24 -6.75
CA GLU A 240 -12.10 -17.03 -6.10
C GLU A 240 -11.06 -15.90 -6.10
N ALA A 241 -9.83 -16.21 -5.69
CA ALA A 241 -8.75 -15.25 -5.65
C ALA A 241 -8.35 -14.74 -7.04
N ALA A 242 -8.37 -15.62 -8.04
CA ALA A 242 -8.09 -15.29 -9.43
C ALA A 242 -9.18 -14.39 -10.03
N THR A 243 -10.46 -14.69 -9.77
CA THR A 243 -11.60 -13.86 -10.19
C THR A 243 -11.46 -12.43 -9.68
N LEU A 244 -11.19 -12.26 -8.38
CA LEU A 244 -11.00 -10.94 -7.80
C LEU A 244 -9.75 -10.25 -8.38
N HIS A 245 -8.68 -11.00 -8.66
CA HIS A 245 -7.50 -10.46 -9.30
C HIS A 245 -7.78 -9.94 -10.71
N VAL A 246 -8.51 -10.70 -11.53
CA VAL A 246 -8.88 -10.33 -12.89
C VAL A 246 -9.75 -9.06 -12.88
N LEU A 247 -10.75 -8.98 -12.01
CA LEU A 247 -11.55 -7.75 -11.86
C LEU A 247 -10.72 -6.55 -11.37
N GLN A 248 -9.77 -6.78 -10.46
CA GLN A 248 -8.85 -5.73 -10.05
C GLN A 248 -7.97 -5.26 -11.21
N GLN A 249 -7.47 -6.17 -12.05
CA GLN A 249 -6.70 -5.81 -13.25
C GLN A 249 -7.55 -5.05 -14.26
N ALA A 250 -8.79 -5.49 -14.50
CA ALA A 250 -9.74 -4.80 -15.35
C ALA A 250 -9.99 -3.37 -14.86
N ALA A 251 -10.10 -3.16 -13.54
CA ALA A 251 -10.21 -1.84 -12.94
C ALA A 251 -8.97 -0.96 -13.13
N HIS A 252 -7.76 -1.52 -13.11
CA HIS A 252 -6.54 -0.78 -13.46
C HIS A 252 -6.49 -0.42 -14.95
N ASN A 253 -7.20 -1.16 -15.80
CA ASN A 253 -7.34 -0.88 -17.24
C ASN A 253 -8.55 0.01 -17.56
N GLY A 254 -9.22 0.57 -16.53
CA GLY A 254 -10.33 1.50 -16.71
C GLY A 254 -11.73 0.90 -16.63
N HIS A 255 -11.87 -0.43 -16.50
CA HIS A 255 -13.19 -1.07 -16.44
C HIS A 255 -13.78 -1.08 -15.02
N CYS A 256 -15.04 -0.71 -14.84
CA CYS A 256 -15.67 -0.84 -13.54
C CYS A 256 -16.17 -2.27 -13.24
N ALA A 257 -16.45 -3.04 -14.30
CA ALA A 257 -16.94 -4.41 -14.26
C ALA A 257 -16.58 -5.18 -15.53
N LEU A 258 -16.84 -6.48 -15.50
CA LEU A 258 -16.72 -7.34 -16.66
C LEU A 258 -18.01 -8.16 -16.86
N PRO A 259 -18.47 -8.35 -18.10
CA PRO A 259 -19.48 -9.35 -18.42
C PRO A 259 -19.07 -10.73 -17.91
N ARG A 260 -20.01 -11.50 -17.35
CA ARG A 260 -19.73 -12.83 -16.76
C ARG A 260 -18.94 -13.75 -17.69
N PRO A 261 -19.27 -13.90 -18.99
CA PRO A 261 -18.51 -14.76 -19.90
C PRO A 261 -17.06 -14.30 -20.10
N ILE A 262 -16.83 -12.99 -20.18
CA ILE A 262 -15.48 -12.42 -20.35
C ILE A 262 -14.65 -12.65 -19.09
N LEU A 263 -15.25 -12.48 -17.90
CA LEU A 263 -14.57 -12.73 -16.64
C LEU A 263 -14.14 -14.19 -16.51
N ILE A 264 -15.05 -15.14 -16.80
CA ILE A 264 -14.75 -16.58 -16.78
C ILE A 264 -13.59 -16.90 -17.71
N GLN A 265 -13.66 -16.43 -18.96
CA GLN A 265 -12.61 -16.65 -19.96
C GLN A 265 -11.24 -16.13 -19.50
N GLN A 266 -11.19 -14.93 -18.91
CA GLN A 266 -9.93 -14.35 -18.42
C GLN A 266 -9.38 -15.09 -17.20
N VAL A 267 -10.23 -15.59 -16.32
CA VAL A 267 -9.82 -16.42 -15.17
C VAL A 267 -9.29 -17.78 -15.64
N GLU A 268 -9.96 -18.41 -16.60
CA GLU A 268 -9.51 -19.66 -17.23
C GLU A 268 -8.14 -19.47 -17.89
N GLN A 269 -7.95 -18.41 -18.68
CA GLN A 269 -6.65 -18.09 -19.31
C GLN A 269 -5.53 -17.85 -18.29
N LEU A 270 -5.84 -17.28 -17.13
CA LEU A 270 -4.86 -16.99 -16.10
C LEU A 270 -4.46 -18.24 -15.30
N THR A 271 -5.39 -19.17 -15.11
CA THR A 271 -5.25 -20.24 -14.09
C THR A 271 -5.34 -21.66 -14.61
N GLU A 272 -5.84 -21.85 -15.84
CA GLU A 272 -6.17 -23.15 -16.46
C GLU A 272 -7.23 -23.94 -15.66
N ILE A 273 -8.02 -23.26 -14.82
CA ILE A 273 -9.10 -23.86 -14.04
C ILE A 273 -10.34 -24.06 -14.93
N PRO A 274 -11.00 -25.23 -14.89
CA PRO A 274 -12.23 -25.46 -15.65
C PRO A 274 -13.35 -24.49 -15.28
N GLU A 275 -14.13 -24.08 -16.28
CA GLU A 275 -15.28 -23.17 -16.13
C GLU A 275 -16.23 -23.57 -14.99
N SER A 276 -16.53 -24.86 -14.82
CA SER A 276 -17.43 -25.34 -13.75
C SER A 276 -16.96 -24.99 -12.34
N VAL A 277 -15.64 -25.00 -12.10
CA VAL A 277 -15.05 -24.62 -10.81
C VAL A 277 -15.05 -23.10 -10.65
N ILE A 278 -14.81 -22.36 -11.73
CA ILE A 278 -14.88 -20.90 -11.75
C ILE A 278 -16.31 -20.45 -11.43
N GLU A 279 -17.31 -21.07 -12.03
CA GLU A 279 -18.73 -20.77 -11.77
C GLU A 279 -19.09 -21.01 -10.30
N THR A 280 -18.64 -22.12 -9.72
CA THR A 280 -18.81 -22.41 -8.29
C THR A 280 -18.15 -21.32 -7.43
N ALA A 281 -16.96 -20.85 -7.82
CA ALA A 281 -16.26 -19.77 -7.13
C ALA A 281 -17.00 -18.41 -7.26
N LEU A 282 -17.61 -18.13 -8.41
CA LEU A 282 -18.43 -16.93 -8.61
C LEU A 282 -19.64 -16.93 -7.69
N GLU A 283 -20.35 -18.06 -7.58
CA GLU A 283 -21.48 -18.22 -6.67
C GLU A 283 -21.04 -17.98 -5.21
N GLY A 284 -19.94 -18.61 -4.78
CA GLY A 284 -19.38 -18.40 -3.44
C GLY A 284 -19.02 -16.93 -3.17
N LEU A 285 -18.42 -16.23 -4.13
CA LEU A 285 -18.09 -14.81 -3.99
C LEU A 285 -19.34 -13.91 -3.93
N LEU A 286 -20.40 -14.26 -4.64
CA LEU A 286 -21.68 -13.53 -4.61
C LEU A 286 -22.38 -13.74 -3.26
N GLU A 287 -22.42 -14.97 -2.74
CA GLU A 287 -22.97 -15.29 -1.43
C GLU A 287 -22.22 -14.55 -0.31
N GLN A 288 -20.89 -14.47 -0.41
CA GLN A 288 -20.03 -13.72 0.52
C GLN A 288 -20.09 -12.19 0.31
N GLN A 289 -20.86 -11.68 -0.66
CA GLN A 289 -20.95 -10.27 -1.04
C GLN A 289 -19.60 -9.63 -1.41
N ARG A 290 -18.65 -10.46 -1.87
CA ARG A 290 -17.36 -10.03 -2.39
C ARG A 290 -17.43 -9.63 -3.86
N LEU A 291 -18.51 -10.02 -4.53
CA LEU A 291 -18.92 -9.54 -5.85
C LEU A 291 -20.36 -9.02 -5.80
N ILE A 292 -20.68 -8.15 -6.76
CA ILE A 292 -22.05 -7.75 -7.05
C ILE A 292 -22.34 -8.16 -8.49
N GLN A 293 -23.49 -8.80 -8.70
CA GLN A 293 -24.02 -9.07 -10.03
C GLN A 293 -25.09 -8.02 -10.34
N ASP A 294 -24.94 -7.33 -11.47
CA ASP A 294 -25.91 -6.36 -11.96
C ASP A 294 -26.02 -6.43 -13.49
N ARG A 295 -27.09 -5.89 -14.05
CA ARG A 295 -27.29 -5.83 -15.50
C ARG A 295 -26.74 -4.52 -16.06
N LEU A 296 -25.88 -4.65 -17.07
CA LEU A 296 -25.47 -3.54 -17.93
C LEU A 296 -26.13 -3.76 -19.28
N ASP A 297 -27.12 -2.95 -19.61
CA ASP A 297 -28.02 -3.15 -20.75
C ASP A 297 -28.64 -4.57 -20.73
N ASP A 298 -28.34 -5.38 -21.74
CA ASP A 298 -28.85 -6.75 -21.87
C ASP A 298 -27.92 -7.82 -21.28
N GLU A 299 -26.74 -7.45 -20.78
CA GLU A 299 -25.74 -8.39 -20.28
C GLU A 299 -25.63 -8.40 -18.76
N VAL A 300 -25.30 -9.56 -18.21
CA VAL A 300 -25.00 -9.73 -16.78
C VAL A 300 -23.51 -9.43 -16.55
N ALA A 301 -23.23 -8.43 -15.75
CA ALA A 301 -21.88 -8.01 -15.39
C ALA A 301 -21.58 -8.24 -13.91
N LEU A 302 -20.32 -8.51 -13.61
CA LEU A 302 -19.81 -8.73 -12.26
C LEU A 302 -18.88 -7.60 -11.84
N TRP A 303 -19.12 -7.10 -10.64
CA TRP A 303 -18.51 -5.90 -10.10
C TRP A 303 -17.75 -6.21 -8.82
N LEU A 304 -16.65 -5.48 -8.61
CA LEU A 304 -16.15 -5.29 -7.25
C LEU A 304 -17.14 -4.39 -6.48
N PRO A 305 -17.57 -4.76 -5.25
CA PRO A 305 -18.59 -4.02 -4.51
C PRO A 305 -18.26 -2.53 -4.33
N ARG A 306 -16.97 -2.19 -4.20
CA ARG A 306 -16.52 -0.79 -4.07
C ARG A 306 -16.77 0.06 -5.32
N LEU A 307 -16.66 -0.53 -6.51
CA LEU A 307 -16.84 0.17 -7.79
C LEU A 307 -18.32 0.32 -8.11
N HIS A 308 -19.11 -0.74 -7.92
CA HIS A 308 -20.56 -0.69 -8.06
C HIS A 308 -21.20 0.36 -7.13
N ARG A 309 -20.81 0.35 -5.84
CA ARG A 309 -21.25 1.37 -4.89
C ARG A 309 -20.79 2.77 -5.28
N ALA A 310 -19.61 2.93 -5.86
CA ALA A 310 -19.12 4.24 -6.31
C ALA A 310 -19.98 4.80 -7.45
N GLU A 311 -20.35 3.98 -8.43
CA GLU A 311 -21.27 4.41 -9.50
C GLU A 311 -22.65 4.76 -8.97
N TRP A 312 -23.23 3.89 -8.14
CA TRP A 312 -24.50 4.18 -7.49
C TRP A 312 -24.45 5.48 -6.69
N THR A 313 -23.34 5.71 -5.97
CA THR A 313 -23.11 6.95 -5.22
C THR A 313 -23.09 8.16 -6.14
N ILE A 314 -22.39 8.11 -7.28
CA ILE A 314 -22.35 9.23 -8.23
C ILE A 314 -23.77 9.57 -8.69
N ALA A 315 -24.52 8.58 -9.16
CA ALA A 315 -25.89 8.77 -9.62
C ALA A 315 -26.79 9.33 -8.50
N HIS A 316 -26.71 8.75 -7.30
CA HIS A 316 -27.48 9.17 -6.14
C HIS A 316 -27.16 10.61 -5.72
N GLU A 317 -25.88 10.98 -5.64
CA GLU A 317 -25.45 12.29 -5.19
C GLU A 317 -25.77 13.39 -6.22
N ILE A 318 -25.65 13.10 -7.52
CA ILE A 318 -26.08 14.01 -8.58
C ILE A 318 -27.60 14.25 -8.47
N HIS A 319 -28.38 13.17 -8.35
CA HIS A 319 -29.82 13.26 -8.18
C HIS A 319 -30.18 14.06 -6.91
N ARG A 320 -29.49 13.82 -5.78
CA ARG A 320 -29.68 14.55 -4.52
C ARG A 320 -29.42 16.04 -4.71
N LEU A 321 -28.32 16.43 -5.37
CA LEU A 321 -27.98 17.83 -5.60
C LEU A 321 -29.03 18.53 -6.48
N GLN A 322 -29.52 17.86 -7.53
CA GLN A 322 -30.54 18.42 -8.43
C GLN A 322 -31.89 18.65 -7.74
N HIS A 323 -32.30 17.71 -6.89
CA HIS A 323 -33.63 17.72 -6.26
C HIS A 323 -33.67 18.40 -4.89
N THR A 324 -32.52 18.81 -4.35
CA THR A 324 -32.51 19.60 -3.12
C THR A 324 -33.06 21.00 -3.42
N PRO A 325 -34.18 21.41 -2.78
CA PRO A 325 -34.77 22.71 -3.04
C PRO A 325 -33.80 23.84 -2.67
N GLN A 326 -33.90 24.94 -3.40
CA GLN A 326 -33.19 26.21 -3.19
C GLN A 326 -31.78 26.29 -3.78
N HIS A 327 -31.67 27.04 -4.88
CA HIS A 327 -30.41 27.47 -5.46
C HIS A 327 -29.76 28.57 -4.58
N PRO A 328 -28.42 28.55 -4.34
CA PRO A 328 -27.73 29.56 -3.52
C PRO A 328 -27.98 31.00 -3.98
N LEU A 329 -28.10 31.22 -5.29
CA LEU A 329 -28.44 32.51 -5.89
C LEU A 329 -29.95 32.73 -5.98
N THR A 330 -30.66 32.57 -4.86
CA THR A 330 -32.11 32.77 -4.81
C THR A 330 -32.46 34.20 -5.27
N GLY A 331 -33.38 34.33 -6.24
CA GLY A 331 -33.85 35.63 -6.75
C GLY A 331 -32.88 36.35 -7.70
N ILE A 332 -31.87 35.68 -8.24
CA ILE A 332 -31.02 36.27 -9.27
C ILE A 332 -31.83 36.59 -10.54
N ARG A 333 -31.64 37.80 -11.08
CA ARG A 333 -32.19 38.21 -12.38
C ARG A 333 -31.12 37.99 -13.44
N VAL A 334 -31.22 36.88 -14.16
CA VAL A 334 -30.20 36.43 -15.12
C VAL A 334 -29.94 37.47 -16.21
N GLU A 335 -30.99 38.15 -16.66
CA GLU A 335 -30.99 39.21 -17.68
C GLU A 335 -30.16 40.42 -17.25
N ARG A 336 -30.00 40.63 -15.93
CA ARG A 336 -29.12 41.67 -15.37
C ARG A 336 -27.73 41.14 -15.04
N ALA A 337 -27.61 39.88 -14.62
CA ALA A 337 -26.34 39.28 -14.25
C ALA A 337 -25.39 39.11 -15.46
N LEU A 338 -25.93 38.73 -16.62
CA LEU A 338 -25.14 38.50 -17.84
C LEU A 338 -24.49 39.78 -18.41
N PRO A 339 -25.20 40.92 -18.59
CA PRO A 339 -24.55 42.17 -18.99
C PRO A 339 -23.55 42.65 -17.93
N TRP A 340 -23.92 42.56 -16.65
CA TRP A 340 -23.06 42.99 -15.55
C TRP A 340 -21.72 42.24 -15.50
N VAL A 341 -21.73 40.92 -15.70
CA VAL A 341 -20.48 40.13 -15.65
C VAL A 341 -19.59 40.42 -16.86
N GLN A 342 -20.18 40.64 -18.03
CA GLN A 342 -19.46 41.02 -19.25
C GLN A 342 -18.76 42.37 -19.09
N GLU A 343 -19.48 43.37 -18.57
CA GLU A 343 -18.92 44.70 -18.30
C GLU A 343 -17.82 44.63 -17.22
N ARG A 344 -18.09 43.94 -16.11
CA ARG A 344 -17.14 43.82 -15.00
C ARG A 344 -15.84 43.11 -15.38
N LEU A 345 -15.92 42.10 -16.24
CA LEU A 345 -14.74 41.36 -16.71
C LEU A 345 -14.12 41.97 -17.97
N GLY A 346 -14.77 42.93 -18.62
CA GLY A 346 -14.31 43.52 -19.88
C GLY A 346 -14.30 42.52 -21.04
N ILE A 347 -15.28 41.61 -21.09
CA ILE A 347 -15.36 40.52 -22.07
C ILE A 347 -16.72 40.53 -22.79
N ALA A 348 -16.75 39.98 -24.01
CA ALA A 348 -17.98 39.61 -24.69
C ALA A 348 -18.10 38.09 -24.73
N LEU A 349 -19.21 37.55 -24.22
CA LEU A 349 -19.47 36.10 -24.21
C LEU A 349 -20.17 35.69 -25.51
N ALA A 350 -19.74 34.58 -26.10
CA ALA A 350 -20.44 33.96 -27.22
C ALA A 350 -21.79 33.37 -26.78
N ALA A 351 -22.70 33.11 -27.72
CA ALA A 351 -24.05 32.62 -27.41
C ALA A 351 -24.07 31.35 -26.53
N GLN A 352 -23.21 30.36 -26.82
CA GLN A 352 -23.08 29.15 -26.01
C GLN A 352 -22.48 29.42 -24.62
N GLN A 353 -21.53 30.36 -24.51
CA GLN A 353 -20.97 30.76 -23.21
C GLN A 353 -22.01 31.49 -22.36
N ILE A 354 -22.88 32.30 -22.97
CA ILE A 354 -24.02 32.93 -22.32
C ILE A 354 -24.98 31.87 -21.79
N GLU A 355 -25.27 30.83 -22.58
CA GLU A 355 -26.12 29.71 -22.16
C GLU A 355 -25.49 28.95 -20.98
N ALA A 356 -24.20 28.65 -21.03
CA ALA A 356 -23.50 27.99 -19.93
C ALA A 356 -23.58 28.81 -18.62
N VAL A 357 -23.32 30.13 -18.70
CA VAL A 357 -23.42 31.02 -17.53
C VAL A 357 -24.87 31.11 -17.03
N ARG A 358 -25.86 31.16 -17.92
CA ARG A 358 -27.28 31.14 -17.58
C ARG A 358 -27.65 29.86 -16.82
N GLN A 359 -27.32 28.69 -17.37
CA GLN A 359 -27.60 27.40 -16.73
C GLN A 359 -26.90 27.28 -15.38
N ALA A 360 -25.65 27.76 -15.26
CA ALA A 360 -24.90 27.68 -14.01
C ALA A 360 -25.50 28.49 -12.84
N VAL A 361 -26.29 29.53 -13.14
CA VAL A 361 -26.93 30.36 -12.11
C VAL A 361 -28.39 30.00 -11.85
N THR A 362 -28.95 29.08 -12.65
CA THR A 362 -30.33 28.59 -12.51
C THR A 362 -30.40 27.13 -12.07
N GLN A 363 -29.42 26.31 -12.48
CA GLN A 363 -29.36 24.88 -12.21
C GLN A 363 -28.41 24.56 -11.05
N LYS A 364 -28.73 23.49 -10.33
CA LYS A 364 -27.91 22.97 -9.23
C LYS A 364 -26.68 22.21 -9.71
N VAL A 365 -26.81 21.52 -10.85
CA VAL A 365 -25.73 20.75 -11.46
C VAL A 365 -25.67 21.11 -12.93
N LEU A 366 -24.48 21.37 -13.44
CA LEU A 366 -24.22 21.68 -14.85
C LEU A 366 -22.94 20.98 -15.30
N VAL A 367 -22.95 20.41 -16.49
CA VAL A 367 -21.75 20.00 -17.22
C VAL A 367 -21.45 21.02 -18.30
N VAL A 368 -20.21 21.51 -18.33
CA VAL A 368 -19.67 22.36 -19.41
C VAL A 368 -18.60 21.56 -20.13
N THR A 369 -18.83 21.25 -21.40
CA THR A 369 -17.91 20.47 -22.22
C THR A 369 -17.43 21.27 -23.42
N GLY A 370 -16.33 20.84 -24.03
CA GLY A 370 -15.84 21.40 -25.28
C GLY A 370 -14.34 21.27 -25.43
N GLY A 371 -13.84 21.45 -26.64
CA GLY A 371 -12.42 21.26 -26.98
C GLY A 371 -11.45 22.25 -26.31
N PRO A 372 -10.14 22.12 -26.58
CA PRO A 372 -9.15 23.13 -26.22
C PRO A 372 -9.45 24.48 -26.89
N GLY A 373 -9.29 25.59 -26.17
CA GLY A 373 -9.40 26.94 -26.75
C GLY A 373 -10.81 27.50 -26.94
N VAL A 374 -11.88 26.74 -26.62
CA VAL A 374 -13.30 27.19 -26.77
C VAL A 374 -13.77 28.18 -25.68
N GLY A 375 -12.87 28.58 -24.78
CA GLY A 375 -13.17 29.57 -23.73
C GLY A 375 -13.88 29.00 -22.50
N LYS A 376 -13.75 27.69 -22.19
CA LYS A 376 -14.26 27.09 -20.93
C LYS A 376 -13.86 27.89 -19.70
N THR A 377 -12.63 28.36 -19.65
CA THR A 377 -12.13 29.13 -18.51
C THR A 377 -12.78 30.52 -18.38
N THR A 378 -13.20 31.11 -19.51
CA THR A 378 -13.99 32.36 -19.52
C THR A 378 -15.39 32.14 -18.92
N ILE A 379 -16.01 30.99 -19.22
CA ILE A 379 -17.29 30.57 -18.62
C ILE A 379 -17.11 30.44 -17.11
N VAL A 380 -16.13 29.65 -16.66
CA VAL A 380 -15.86 29.42 -15.23
C VAL A 380 -15.61 30.74 -14.50
N ARG A 381 -14.77 31.61 -15.04
CA ARG A 381 -14.48 32.92 -14.44
C ARG A 381 -15.74 33.77 -14.30
N SER A 382 -16.62 33.76 -15.29
CA SER A 382 -17.89 34.51 -15.26
C SER A 382 -18.84 33.97 -14.18
N ILE A 383 -19.01 32.65 -14.09
CA ILE A 383 -19.86 32.01 -13.08
C ILE A 383 -19.38 32.36 -11.68
N VAL A 384 -18.08 32.16 -11.44
CA VAL A 384 -17.47 32.40 -10.13
C VAL A 384 -17.58 33.87 -9.72
N GLU A 385 -17.46 34.80 -10.66
CA GLU A 385 -17.60 36.22 -10.38
C GLU A 385 -19.04 36.61 -10.00
N ILE A 386 -20.04 36.04 -10.66
CA ILE A 386 -21.46 36.24 -10.31
C ILE A 386 -21.75 35.74 -8.91
N PHE A 387 -21.35 34.50 -8.58
CA PHE A 387 -21.58 33.93 -7.24
C PHE A 387 -20.95 34.80 -6.15
N SER A 388 -19.76 35.31 -6.40
CA SER A 388 -19.01 36.05 -5.40
C SER A 388 -19.50 37.47 -5.19
N ALA A 389 -19.99 38.13 -6.24
CA ALA A 389 -20.67 39.41 -6.09
C ALA A 389 -21.98 39.29 -5.29
N LYS A 390 -22.52 38.07 -5.15
CA LYS A 390 -23.62 37.73 -4.24
C LYS A 390 -23.16 37.23 -2.87
N GLY A 391 -21.87 37.35 -2.55
CA GLY A 391 -21.29 36.94 -1.26
C GLY A 391 -21.24 35.43 -1.05
N LYS A 392 -21.30 34.63 -2.13
CA LYS A 392 -21.27 33.17 -2.06
C LYS A 392 -19.85 32.61 -2.13
N SER A 393 -19.59 31.59 -1.33
CA SER A 393 -18.29 30.91 -1.27
C SER A 393 -18.12 30.00 -2.47
N CYS A 394 -17.04 30.19 -3.23
CA CYS A 394 -16.71 29.39 -4.41
C CYS A 394 -15.50 28.51 -4.11
N VAL A 395 -15.65 27.20 -4.32
CA VAL A 395 -14.62 26.18 -4.16
C VAL A 395 -14.21 25.69 -5.55
N LEU A 396 -12.94 25.90 -5.89
CA LEU A 396 -12.37 25.51 -7.17
C LEU A 396 -11.47 24.30 -6.99
N ALA A 397 -11.72 23.25 -7.78
CA ALA A 397 -11.01 21.99 -7.68
C ALA A 397 -10.60 21.44 -9.05
N ALA A 398 -9.53 20.67 -9.07
CA ALA A 398 -9.15 19.86 -10.23
C ALA A 398 -8.46 18.56 -9.79
N PRO A 399 -8.41 17.50 -10.62
CA PRO A 399 -7.75 16.24 -10.28
C PRO A 399 -6.25 16.39 -10.06
N THR A 400 -5.57 17.23 -10.85
CA THR A 400 -4.12 17.39 -10.82
C THR A 400 -3.69 18.77 -10.31
N GLY A 401 -2.48 18.83 -9.73
CA GLY A 401 -1.92 20.09 -9.23
C GLY A 401 -1.67 21.13 -10.34
N ARG A 402 -1.35 20.68 -11.56
CA ARG A 402 -1.16 21.58 -12.71
C ARG A 402 -2.47 22.20 -13.16
N ALA A 403 -3.53 21.38 -13.26
CA ALA A 403 -4.87 21.86 -13.59
C ALA A 403 -5.39 22.84 -12.53
N ALA A 404 -5.24 22.51 -11.24
CA ALA A 404 -5.62 23.42 -10.16
C ALA A 404 -4.87 24.76 -10.24
N LYS A 405 -3.55 24.75 -10.50
CA LYS A 405 -2.77 25.98 -10.65
C LYS A 405 -3.25 26.84 -11.82
N ARG A 406 -3.51 26.24 -12.99
CA ARG A 406 -4.05 26.96 -14.16
C ARG A 406 -5.43 27.55 -13.87
N LEU A 407 -6.29 26.79 -13.19
CA LEU A 407 -7.61 27.23 -12.77
C LEU A 407 -7.51 28.45 -11.85
N GLU A 408 -6.57 28.43 -10.90
CA GLU A 408 -6.27 29.58 -10.02
C GLU A 408 -5.76 30.79 -10.78
N GLU A 409 -4.79 30.62 -11.69
CA GLU A 409 -4.23 31.69 -12.52
C GLU A 409 -5.30 32.36 -13.37
N THR A 410 -6.24 31.60 -13.91
CA THR A 410 -7.25 32.14 -14.84
C THR A 410 -8.45 32.77 -14.12
N THR A 411 -8.84 32.22 -12.98
CA THR A 411 -9.97 32.74 -12.18
C THR A 411 -9.56 33.81 -11.18
N GLY A 412 -8.26 33.93 -10.88
CA GLY A 412 -7.72 34.80 -9.84
C GLY A 412 -8.09 34.36 -8.42
N ARG A 413 -8.39 33.07 -8.22
CA ARG A 413 -8.92 32.55 -6.96
C ARG A 413 -8.26 31.24 -6.55
N PRO A 414 -8.11 30.98 -5.24
CA PRO A 414 -7.47 29.75 -4.78
C PRO A 414 -8.18 28.50 -5.32
N ALA A 415 -7.41 27.62 -5.96
CA ALA A 415 -7.88 26.32 -6.41
C ALA A 415 -7.02 25.20 -5.79
N LYS A 416 -7.65 24.07 -5.49
CA LYS A 416 -6.98 22.93 -4.85
C LYS A 416 -7.12 21.67 -5.68
N THR A 417 -6.26 20.70 -5.43
CA THR A 417 -6.54 19.35 -5.93
C THR A 417 -7.68 18.73 -5.13
N ILE A 418 -8.47 17.85 -5.73
CA ILE A 418 -9.56 17.14 -5.03
C ILE A 418 -9.02 16.43 -3.78
N HIS A 419 -7.88 15.76 -3.88
CA HIS A 419 -7.23 15.08 -2.75
C HIS A 419 -6.90 16.02 -1.57
N ARG A 420 -6.45 17.25 -1.86
CA ARG A 420 -6.19 18.26 -0.81
C ARG A 420 -7.48 18.82 -0.25
N LEU A 421 -8.50 18.99 -1.09
CA LEU A 421 -9.80 19.48 -0.69
C LEU A 421 -10.52 18.48 0.24
N LEU A 422 -10.41 17.19 -0.05
CA LEU A 422 -10.98 16.10 0.75
C LEU A 422 -10.12 15.68 1.95
N GLU A 423 -8.97 16.33 2.17
CA GLU A 423 -8.03 16.05 3.25
C GLU A 423 -7.61 14.57 3.30
N PHE A 424 -7.06 14.07 2.20
CA PHE A 424 -6.58 12.69 2.10
C PHE A 424 -5.52 12.36 3.17
N SER A 425 -5.73 11.27 3.91
CA SER A 425 -4.80 10.73 4.91
C SER A 425 -4.15 9.45 4.38
N PRO A 426 -2.84 9.45 4.05
CA PRO A 426 -2.13 8.24 3.62
C PRO A 426 -2.05 7.16 4.70
N GLN A 427 -2.13 7.54 5.98
CA GLN A 427 -2.03 6.61 7.11
C GLN A 427 -3.34 5.84 7.32
N ASP A 428 -4.48 6.51 7.12
CA ASP A 428 -5.81 5.92 7.29
C ASP A 428 -6.39 5.36 5.98
N GLY A 429 -5.73 5.64 4.84
CA GLY A 429 -6.17 5.18 3.52
C GLY A 429 -7.50 5.80 3.08
N GLY A 430 -7.84 7.00 3.57
CA GLY A 430 -9.17 7.59 3.37
C GLY A 430 -9.20 9.12 3.36
N PHE A 431 -10.40 9.66 3.13
CA PHE A 431 -10.68 11.10 3.14
C PHE A 431 -11.36 11.52 4.44
N ARG A 432 -10.97 12.67 4.99
CA ARG A 432 -11.59 13.21 6.22
C ARG A 432 -12.86 14.01 5.95
N ARG A 433 -13.07 14.39 4.69
CA ARG A 433 -14.30 15.05 4.22
C ARG A 433 -15.25 14.02 3.63
N GLY A 434 -16.53 14.15 3.95
CA GLY A 434 -17.58 13.23 3.54
C GLY A 434 -18.95 13.70 4.04
N PRO A 435 -19.96 12.83 4.11
CA PRO A 435 -21.31 13.24 4.51
C PRO A 435 -21.39 13.81 5.92
N ASP A 436 -20.64 13.25 6.87
CA ASP A 436 -20.63 13.69 8.27
C ASP A 436 -19.81 14.97 8.49
N HIS A 437 -18.88 15.25 7.58
CA HIS A 437 -18.05 16.46 7.61
C HIS A 437 -17.91 17.03 6.19
N PRO A 438 -18.99 17.67 5.68
CA PRO A 438 -19.03 18.13 4.31
C PRO A 438 -18.04 19.28 4.06
N LEU A 439 -17.79 19.53 2.78
CA LEU A 439 -17.05 20.71 2.33
C LEU A 439 -17.86 21.98 2.60
N GLN A 440 -17.16 23.09 2.77
CA GLN A 440 -17.77 24.40 3.00
C GLN A 440 -17.70 25.23 1.71
N GLY A 441 -18.85 25.49 1.10
CA GLY A 441 -18.95 26.24 -0.14
C GLY A 441 -20.38 26.27 -0.67
N ASP A 442 -20.71 27.29 -1.45
CA ASP A 442 -22.00 27.45 -2.14
C ASP A 442 -21.91 27.04 -3.61
N LEU A 443 -20.75 27.20 -4.24
CA LEU A 443 -20.44 26.79 -5.60
C LEU A 443 -19.20 25.92 -5.60
N PHE A 444 -19.28 24.76 -6.24
CA PHE A 444 -18.15 23.88 -6.50
C PHE A 444 -17.93 23.83 -8.01
N VAL A 445 -16.73 24.21 -8.45
CA VAL A 445 -16.31 24.04 -9.84
C VAL A 445 -15.21 22.99 -9.88
N LEU A 446 -15.43 21.96 -10.69
CA LEU A 446 -14.48 20.89 -10.90
C LEU A 446 -13.98 20.95 -12.34
N ASP A 447 -12.73 21.36 -12.54
CA ASP A 447 -12.10 21.42 -13.86
C ASP A 447 -11.36 20.13 -14.19
N GLU A 448 -11.17 19.85 -15.48
CA GLU A 448 -10.58 18.59 -15.99
C GLU A 448 -11.32 17.33 -15.51
N THR A 449 -12.66 17.37 -15.52
CA THR A 449 -13.54 16.28 -15.04
C THR A 449 -13.35 14.98 -15.82
N SER A 450 -12.88 15.04 -17.07
CA SER A 450 -12.56 13.85 -17.89
C SER A 450 -11.50 12.95 -17.25
N MET A 451 -10.64 13.49 -16.36
CA MET A 451 -9.60 12.72 -15.68
C MET A 451 -10.08 12.04 -14.39
N LEU A 452 -11.37 12.13 -14.03
CA LEU A 452 -11.90 11.58 -12.78
C LEU A 452 -12.32 10.11 -12.92
N ASP A 453 -11.76 9.27 -12.06
CA ASP A 453 -12.26 7.92 -11.85
C ASP A 453 -13.51 7.91 -10.96
N VAL A 454 -14.25 6.81 -11.00
CA VAL A 454 -15.51 6.66 -10.25
C VAL A 454 -15.31 6.76 -8.73
N SER A 455 -14.15 6.34 -8.20
CA SER A 455 -13.91 6.32 -6.76
C SER A 455 -13.68 7.72 -6.20
N LEU A 456 -12.88 8.53 -6.89
CA LEU A 456 -12.60 9.91 -6.53
C LEU A 456 -13.83 10.79 -6.77
N ALA A 457 -14.57 10.58 -7.86
CA ALA A 457 -15.82 11.27 -8.13
C ALA A 457 -16.86 11.00 -7.04
N ALA A 458 -17.10 9.73 -6.68
CA ALA A 458 -18.01 9.37 -5.59
C ALA A 458 -17.59 9.99 -4.25
N SER A 459 -16.30 9.97 -3.93
CA SER A 459 -15.78 10.56 -2.69
C SER A 459 -15.96 12.07 -2.65
N PHE A 460 -15.74 12.76 -3.78
CA PHE A 460 -15.95 14.20 -3.90
C PHE A 460 -17.44 14.55 -3.76
N LEU A 461 -18.32 13.91 -4.52
CA LEU A 461 -19.75 14.21 -4.53
C LEU A 461 -20.40 14.01 -3.15
N ARG A 462 -20.03 12.94 -2.43
CA ARG A 462 -20.47 12.71 -1.04
C ARG A 462 -20.08 13.82 -0.07
N ALA A 463 -19.02 14.57 -0.37
CA ALA A 463 -18.55 15.67 0.45
C ALA A 463 -19.18 17.01 0.05
N VAL A 464 -19.89 17.09 -1.08
CA VAL A 464 -20.58 18.33 -1.50
C VAL A 464 -21.86 18.53 -0.68
N PRO A 465 -22.06 19.68 -0.03
CA PRO A 465 -23.27 19.94 0.75
C PRO A 465 -24.50 20.09 -0.15
N ALA A 466 -25.67 19.66 0.33
CA ALA A 466 -26.90 19.59 -0.46
C ALA A 466 -27.35 20.95 -1.03
N HIS A 467 -27.08 22.05 -0.30
CA HIS A 467 -27.46 23.40 -0.70
C HIS A 467 -26.57 23.98 -1.80
N ALA A 468 -25.40 23.43 -2.08
CA ALA A 468 -24.46 23.99 -3.05
C ALA A 468 -24.81 23.68 -4.50
N CYS A 469 -24.18 24.41 -5.43
CA CYS A 469 -24.19 24.11 -6.86
C CYS A 469 -22.88 23.45 -7.29
N LEU A 470 -22.96 22.60 -8.31
CA LEU A 470 -21.84 21.89 -8.90
C LEU A 470 -21.74 22.19 -10.40
N VAL A 471 -20.58 22.66 -10.82
CA VAL A 471 -20.24 22.84 -12.24
C VAL A 471 -19.07 21.91 -12.57
N LEU A 472 -19.34 20.91 -13.40
CA LEU A 472 -18.35 19.99 -13.93
C LEU A 472 -17.85 20.53 -15.26
N VAL A 473 -16.54 20.75 -15.37
CA VAL A 473 -15.91 21.29 -16.58
C VAL A 473 -14.91 20.26 -17.08
N GLY A 474 -14.94 19.98 -18.37
CA GLY A 474 -14.03 19.00 -18.97
C GLY A 474 -14.13 18.99 -20.48
N ASP A 475 -13.47 18.00 -21.06
CA ASP A 475 -13.46 17.76 -22.49
C ASP A 475 -13.64 16.25 -22.69
N VAL A 476 -14.75 15.87 -23.32
CA VAL A 476 -15.10 14.45 -23.53
C VAL A 476 -14.18 13.79 -24.55
N ASP A 477 -13.53 14.57 -25.42
CA ASP A 477 -12.63 14.07 -26.46
C ASP A 477 -11.16 14.00 -25.98
N GLN A 478 -10.88 14.43 -24.74
CA GLN A 478 -9.56 14.28 -24.12
C GLN A 478 -9.38 12.89 -23.49
N LEU A 479 -8.15 12.64 -23.03
CA LEU A 479 -7.81 11.39 -22.36
C LEU A 479 -8.76 11.13 -21.17
N PRO A 480 -9.32 9.91 -21.07
CA PRO A 480 -10.17 9.53 -19.94
C PRO A 480 -9.34 9.38 -18.66
N SER A 481 -10.02 9.10 -17.55
CA SER A 481 -9.36 8.83 -16.28
C SER A 481 -8.41 7.63 -16.39
N VAL A 482 -7.33 7.66 -15.61
CA VAL A 482 -6.39 6.52 -15.50
C VAL A 482 -7.00 5.40 -14.64
N GLY A 483 -7.98 5.74 -13.79
CA GLY A 483 -8.70 4.78 -12.97
C GLY A 483 -9.96 4.24 -13.66
N PRO A 484 -10.78 3.45 -12.96
CA PRO A 484 -11.99 2.87 -13.53
C PRO A 484 -13.06 3.91 -13.82
N GLY A 485 -13.71 3.74 -14.97
CA GLY A 485 -14.91 4.44 -15.41
C GLY A 485 -14.68 5.78 -16.11
N SER A 486 -15.76 6.27 -16.74
CA SER A 486 -15.76 7.44 -17.62
C SER A 486 -16.81 8.46 -17.17
N VAL A 487 -16.69 8.94 -15.93
CA VAL A 487 -17.71 9.74 -15.23
C VAL A 487 -18.27 10.89 -16.07
N LEU A 488 -17.41 11.68 -16.72
CA LEU A 488 -17.87 12.81 -17.54
C LEU A 488 -18.69 12.36 -18.76
N ALA A 489 -18.21 11.34 -19.47
CA ALA A 489 -18.88 10.81 -20.66
C ALA A 489 -20.23 10.19 -20.29
N ASP A 490 -20.27 9.42 -19.20
CA ASP A 490 -21.49 8.75 -18.74
C ASP A 490 -22.53 9.76 -18.23
N LEU A 491 -22.10 10.82 -17.54
CA LEU A 491 -23.00 11.92 -17.14
C LEU A 491 -23.58 12.64 -18.36
N ILE A 492 -22.79 12.89 -19.39
CA ILE A 492 -23.26 13.49 -20.65
C ILE A 492 -24.25 12.54 -21.36
N GLY A 493 -23.88 11.25 -21.49
CA GLY A 493 -24.69 10.22 -22.15
C GLY A 493 -26.01 9.94 -21.44
N SER A 494 -26.05 10.06 -20.11
CA SER A 494 -27.25 9.82 -19.31
C SER A 494 -28.39 10.80 -19.57
N GLN A 495 -28.08 11.99 -20.11
CA GLN A 495 -29.02 13.11 -20.27
C GLN A 495 -29.71 13.56 -18.96
N ALA A 496 -29.25 13.09 -17.80
CA ALA A 496 -29.83 13.40 -16.50
C ALA A 496 -29.43 14.81 -16.01
N VAL A 497 -28.33 15.36 -16.53
CA VAL A 497 -27.82 16.69 -16.16
C VAL A 497 -27.81 17.62 -17.38
N PRO A 498 -28.07 18.93 -17.21
CA PRO A 498 -27.86 19.91 -18.27
C PRO A 498 -26.39 19.89 -18.74
N VAL A 499 -26.20 19.86 -20.06
CA VAL A 499 -24.88 19.89 -20.71
C VAL A 499 -24.86 21.06 -21.69
N VAL A 500 -23.78 21.85 -21.65
CA VAL A 500 -23.53 22.97 -22.58
C VAL A 500 -22.18 22.84 -23.25
#